data_AF-A0A953Z6N1-F1
#
_entry.id   AF-A0A953Z6N1-F1
#
_cell.length_a   1.000
_cell.length_b   1.000
_cell.length_c   1.000
_cell.angle_alpha   90.00
_cell.angle_beta   90.00
_cell.angle_gamma   90.00
#
_symmetry.space_group_name_H-M   'P 1'
#
loop_
_entity.id
_entity.type
_entity.pdbx_description
1 polymer ?
#
loop_
_entity_poly.entity_id
_entity_poly.type
_entity_poly.pdbx_seq_one_letter_code
_entity_poly.pdbx_strand_id
1 'polypeptide(L)'
;MTDSSVQSDPRAEIRDVDQVVIRFAGDSGDGMQLTGGEFTRTSAIMGNDLATFPDFPAEIRAPAGTIPGVSAFQLRFSSFDIHTPGDVPDVLVAMNPAALKVHIGDLRRDGILIVNTAKFRSTDLKKAKYESNPLEDGTLEGYRVIEIDLEKLTRETLEDSPLDTRSKDRCKNMFALGVLYWLYHRELEPTLNYLDEKFGAKKPDVADANKRVVQAGYNYADISGIFQTAYRVAPATFMQPGVYRNVMGNQSLCLGLVAASLRA
;
A
#
# COMPACT_ATOMS: atom_id res chain seq x y z
N MET A 1 -34.46 -9.46 -1.85
CA MET A 1 -33.34 -10.35 -2.24
C MET A 1 -32.98 -10.01 -3.67
N THR A 2 -32.19 -8.96 -3.84
CA THR A 2 -31.63 -8.57 -5.14
C THR A 2 -30.19 -9.04 -5.10
N ASP A 3 -29.98 -10.17 -5.76
CA ASP A 3 -28.69 -10.79 -5.99
C ASP A 3 -27.84 -9.84 -6.84
N SER A 4 -26.95 -9.10 -6.18
CA SER A 4 -25.92 -8.30 -6.84
C SER A 4 -24.84 -9.26 -7.30
N SER A 5 -25.08 -9.86 -8.46
CA SER A 5 -24.07 -10.62 -9.17
C SER A 5 -22.95 -9.68 -9.57
N VAL A 6 -21.84 -9.76 -8.85
CA VAL A 6 -20.55 -9.19 -9.23
C VAL A 6 -20.22 -9.75 -10.61
N GLN A 7 -20.31 -8.89 -11.63
CA GLN A 7 -19.90 -9.21 -12.98
C GLN A 7 -18.41 -9.56 -12.94
N SER A 8 -18.08 -10.85 -13.06
CA SER A 8 -16.71 -11.31 -13.15
C SER A 8 -16.10 -10.80 -14.46
N ASP A 9 -15.11 -9.91 -14.36
CA ASP A 9 -14.29 -9.51 -15.51
C ASP A 9 -13.56 -10.77 -16.06
N PRO A 10 -13.70 -11.09 -17.36
CA PRO A 10 -13.18 -12.33 -17.94
C PRO A 10 -11.65 -12.39 -18.12
N ARG A 11 -10.85 -11.47 -17.55
CA ARG A 11 -9.42 -11.32 -17.93
C ARG A 11 -8.40 -11.78 -16.89
N ALA A 12 -8.75 -11.94 -15.62
CA ALA A 12 -7.86 -12.47 -14.58
C ALA A 12 -8.58 -13.54 -13.74
N GLU A 13 -7.91 -14.65 -13.45
CA GLU A 13 -8.43 -15.67 -12.54
C GLU A 13 -8.54 -15.07 -11.13
N ILE A 14 -9.72 -15.13 -10.51
CA ILE A 14 -9.91 -14.69 -9.13
C ILE A 14 -9.65 -15.88 -8.20
N ARG A 15 -8.62 -15.75 -7.36
CA ARG A 15 -8.27 -16.76 -6.37
C ARG A 15 -8.66 -16.32 -4.96
N ASP A 16 -9.48 -17.12 -4.30
CA ASP A 16 -9.78 -16.92 -2.89
C ASP A 16 -8.56 -17.32 -2.02
N VAL A 17 -8.22 -16.46 -1.07
CA VAL A 17 -7.17 -16.67 -0.07
C VAL A 17 -7.66 -16.22 1.30
N ASP A 18 -7.21 -16.89 2.36
CA ASP A 18 -7.70 -16.61 3.72
C ASP A 18 -7.09 -15.35 4.33
N GLN A 19 -5.90 -14.96 3.86
CA GLN A 19 -5.16 -13.82 4.36
C GLN A 19 -4.14 -13.35 3.33
N VAL A 20 -3.69 -12.11 3.51
CA VAL A 20 -2.61 -11.51 2.73
C VAL A 20 -1.80 -10.59 3.63
N VAL A 21 -0.48 -10.58 3.46
CA VAL A 21 0.44 -9.62 4.07
C VAL A 21 1.04 -8.72 2.97
N ILE A 22 0.85 -7.40 3.11
CA ILE A 22 1.40 -6.40 2.18
C ILE A 22 2.35 -5.51 2.95
N ARG A 23 3.54 -5.24 2.37
CA ARG A 23 4.47 -4.25 2.88
C ARG A 23 4.72 -3.15 1.85
N PHE A 24 4.41 -1.92 2.21
CA PHE A 24 4.82 -0.72 1.48
C PHE A 24 6.13 -0.20 2.05
N ALA A 25 7.16 0.00 1.23
CA ALA A 25 8.46 0.47 1.68
C ALA A 25 9.02 1.57 0.78
N GLY A 26 9.57 2.62 1.41
CA GLY A 26 10.11 3.79 0.72
C GLY A 26 10.90 4.68 1.68
N ASP A 27 11.14 5.93 1.30
CA ASP A 27 11.80 6.88 2.18
C ASP A 27 10.82 7.43 3.25
N SER A 28 11.36 7.79 4.42
CA SER A 28 10.59 8.54 5.41
C SER A 28 10.02 9.84 4.81
N GLY A 29 8.72 10.04 4.97
CA GLY A 29 7.99 11.20 4.43
C GLY A 29 7.46 11.01 3.00
N ASP A 30 7.75 9.91 2.32
CA ASP A 30 7.15 9.61 1.01
C ASP A 30 5.67 9.25 1.12
N GLY A 31 5.20 8.82 2.30
CA GLY A 31 3.78 8.58 2.58
C GLY A 31 3.35 7.11 2.65
N MET A 32 4.27 6.20 2.98
CA MET A 32 3.98 4.76 3.09
C MET A 32 2.88 4.47 4.12
N GLN A 33 2.87 5.22 5.21
CA GLN A 33 1.87 5.12 6.29
C GLN A 33 0.50 5.60 5.84
N LEU A 34 0.45 6.63 5.00
CA LEU A 34 -0.82 7.09 4.45
C LEU A 34 -1.40 6.01 3.53
N THR A 35 -0.60 5.53 2.59
CA THR A 35 -1.01 4.52 1.61
C THR A 35 -1.43 3.20 2.28
N GLY A 36 -0.61 2.68 3.20
CA GLY A 36 -0.95 1.47 3.94
C GLY A 36 -2.13 1.66 4.89
N GLY A 37 -2.28 2.86 5.46
CA GLY A 37 -3.44 3.24 6.27
C GLY A 37 -4.74 3.24 5.47
N GLU A 38 -4.74 3.76 4.23
CA GLU A 38 -5.91 3.72 3.36
C GLU A 38 -6.29 2.28 2.96
N PHE A 39 -5.31 1.44 2.62
CA PHE A 39 -5.58 0.03 2.34
C PHE A 39 -6.19 -0.67 3.56
N THR A 40 -5.65 -0.40 4.76
CA THR A 40 -6.16 -0.92 6.03
C THR A 40 -7.60 -0.47 6.26
N ARG A 41 -7.90 0.81 6.04
CA ARG A 41 -9.25 1.38 6.20
C ARG A 41 -10.25 0.73 5.26
N THR A 42 -9.90 0.59 3.98
CA THR A 42 -10.74 -0.06 2.97
C THR A 42 -11.00 -1.52 3.35
N SER A 43 -9.97 -2.26 3.77
CA SER A 43 -10.10 -3.65 4.19
C SER A 43 -10.99 -3.80 5.44
N ALA A 44 -10.92 -2.84 6.37
CA ALA A 44 -11.77 -2.83 7.58
C ALA A 44 -13.25 -2.64 7.20
N ILE A 45 -13.54 -1.72 6.29
CA ILE A 45 -14.89 -1.45 5.79
C ILE A 45 -15.46 -2.67 5.07
N MET A 46 -14.60 -3.41 4.36
CA MET A 46 -14.97 -4.68 3.72
C MET A 46 -15.08 -5.87 4.69
N GLY A 47 -14.97 -5.62 6.01
CA GLY A 47 -15.20 -6.62 7.03
C GLY A 47 -14.06 -7.62 7.21
N ASN A 48 -12.83 -7.27 6.84
CA ASN A 48 -11.67 -8.10 7.17
C ASN A 48 -11.14 -7.79 8.57
N ASP A 49 -10.59 -8.82 9.22
CA ASP A 49 -9.78 -8.61 10.41
C ASP A 49 -8.37 -8.15 10.02
N LEU A 50 -7.73 -7.37 10.88
CA LEU A 50 -6.57 -6.55 10.52
C LEU A 50 -5.52 -6.46 11.62
N ALA A 51 -4.26 -6.59 11.22
CA ALA A 51 -3.12 -6.24 12.05
C ALA A 51 -2.13 -5.40 11.23
N THR A 52 -1.67 -4.29 11.78
CA THR A 52 -0.75 -3.38 11.09
C THR A 52 0.53 -3.15 11.89
N PHE A 53 1.61 -2.84 11.17
CA PHE A 53 2.91 -2.53 11.75
C PHE A 53 3.55 -1.38 10.97
N PRO A 54 3.51 -0.15 11.51
CA PRO A 54 4.26 0.97 10.94
C PRO A 54 5.72 0.87 11.38
N ASP A 55 6.63 0.79 10.41
CA ASP A 55 8.07 0.72 10.62
C ASP A 55 8.72 2.07 10.24
N PHE A 56 9.28 2.74 11.26
CA PHE A 56 9.87 4.06 11.12
C PHE A 56 11.38 3.98 11.31
N PRO A 57 12.17 4.68 10.48
CA PRO A 57 13.60 4.72 10.67
C PRO A 57 13.95 5.41 11.99
N ALA A 58 15.05 4.97 12.61
CA ALA A 58 15.58 5.61 13.81
C ALA A 58 16.08 7.04 13.53
N GLU A 59 16.47 7.33 12.28
CA GLU A 59 16.99 8.63 11.89
C GLU A 59 15.87 9.55 11.36
N ILE A 60 15.63 10.65 12.08
CA ILE A 60 14.55 11.61 11.77
C ILE A 60 14.74 12.27 10.39
N ARG A 61 15.99 12.44 9.94
CA ARG A 61 16.35 13.13 8.69
C ARG A 61 17.48 12.43 7.93
N ALA A 62 17.34 11.13 7.73
CA ALA A 62 18.25 10.43 6.82
C ALA A 62 18.16 11.01 5.40
N PRO A 63 19.27 11.03 4.64
CA PRO A 63 19.22 11.42 3.23
C PRO A 63 18.30 10.49 2.42
N ALA A 64 17.48 11.06 1.53
CA ALA A 64 16.56 10.29 0.70
C ALA A 64 17.29 9.28 -0.20
N GLY A 65 16.76 8.06 -0.28
CA GLY A 65 17.31 6.92 -1.01
C GLY A 65 18.42 6.18 -0.28
N THR A 66 18.57 6.37 1.04
CA THR A 66 19.58 5.67 1.85
C THR A 66 18.94 4.68 2.82
N ILE A 67 19.67 3.62 3.16
CA ILE A 67 19.21 2.54 4.04
C ILE A 67 18.68 3.05 5.40
N PRO A 68 19.36 4.00 6.10
CA PRO A 68 18.87 4.50 7.38
C PRO A 68 17.57 5.30 7.30
N GLY A 69 17.18 5.75 6.10
CA GLY A 69 15.96 6.52 5.86
C GLY A 69 14.76 5.70 5.41
N VAL A 70 14.93 4.38 5.28
CA VAL A 70 13.87 3.47 4.86
C VAL A 70 12.79 3.45 5.94
N SER A 71 11.55 3.62 5.49
CA SER A 71 10.34 3.47 6.29
C SER A 71 9.40 2.52 5.57
N ALA A 72 8.68 1.72 6.33
CA ALA A 72 7.70 0.81 5.80
C ALA A 72 6.37 0.87 6.55
N PHE A 73 5.34 0.38 5.91
CA PHE A 73 4.06 0.09 6.54
C PHE A 73 3.63 -1.30 6.10
N GLN A 74 3.52 -2.20 7.07
CA GLN A 74 2.99 -3.52 6.83
C GLN A 74 1.56 -3.62 7.32
N LEU A 75 0.73 -4.32 6.55
CA LEU A 75 -0.58 -4.75 6.97
C LEU A 75 -0.79 -6.22 6.65
N ARG A 76 -1.58 -6.87 7.50
CA ARG A 76 -2.17 -8.17 7.28
C ARG A 76 -3.67 -8.03 7.38
N PHE A 77 -4.39 -8.61 6.42
CA PHE A 77 -5.84 -8.69 6.43
C PHE A 77 -6.30 -10.11 6.18
N SER A 78 -7.36 -10.53 6.86
CA SER A 78 -7.81 -11.94 6.86
C SER A 78 -9.33 -12.09 6.96
N SER A 79 -9.79 -13.30 6.65
CA SER A 79 -11.15 -13.80 6.88
C SER A 79 -11.34 -14.48 8.25
N PHE A 80 -10.27 -14.54 9.05
CA PHE A 80 -10.23 -15.18 10.37
C PHE A 80 -9.43 -14.32 11.36
N ASP A 81 -9.53 -14.65 12.65
CA ASP A 81 -8.97 -13.86 13.75
C ASP A 81 -7.44 -13.85 13.71
N ILE A 82 -6.84 -12.65 13.69
CA ILE A 82 -5.40 -12.43 13.64
C ILE A 82 -4.94 -11.46 14.72
N HIS A 83 -3.74 -11.72 15.25
CA HIS A 83 -3.15 -10.90 16.31
C HIS A 83 -1.75 -10.37 15.97
N THR A 84 -1.22 -10.73 14.81
CA THR A 84 0.13 -10.33 14.37
C THR A 84 0.09 -9.79 12.95
N PRO A 85 0.94 -8.81 12.61
CA PRO A 85 1.01 -8.22 11.27
C PRO A 85 1.61 -9.18 10.22
N GLY A 86 2.02 -10.40 10.61
CA GLY A 86 2.72 -11.38 9.76
C GLY A 86 4.22 -11.10 9.65
N ASP A 87 5.05 -12.13 9.49
CA ASP A 87 6.50 -11.94 9.37
C ASP A 87 6.96 -11.89 7.90
N VAL A 88 6.23 -12.62 7.04
CA VAL A 88 6.59 -12.87 5.64
C VAL A 88 5.54 -12.22 4.72
N PRO A 89 5.84 -11.07 4.08
CA PRO A 89 4.93 -10.45 3.12
C PRO A 89 4.65 -11.34 1.91
N ASP A 90 3.42 -11.30 1.41
CA ASP A 90 3.04 -11.82 0.09
C ASP A 90 3.37 -10.81 -1.01
N VAL A 91 3.33 -9.52 -0.67
CA VAL A 91 3.65 -8.42 -1.59
C VAL A 91 4.57 -7.41 -0.92
N LEU A 92 5.62 -7.01 -1.64
CA LEU A 92 6.48 -5.89 -1.29
C LEU A 92 6.36 -4.81 -2.38
N VAL A 93 5.96 -3.60 -1.98
CA VAL A 93 6.06 -2.40 -2.83
C VAL A 93 7.33 -1.65 -2.46
N ALA A 94 8.34 -1.69 -3.31
CA ALA A 94 9.62 -1.03 -3.11
C ALA A 94 9.73 0.26 -3.95
N MET A 95 9.65 1.41 -3.28
CA MET A 95 9.69 2.72 -3.95
C MET A 95 11.08 3.15 -4.40
N ASN A 96 12.14 2.51 -3.88
CA ASN A 96 13.53 2.79 -4.23
C ASN A 96 14.43 1.57 -3.90
N PRO A 97 15.71 1.58 -4.32
CA PRO A 97 16.62 0.46 -4.06
C PRO A 97 16.91 0.25 -2.57
N ALA A 98 16.96 1.30 -1.75
CA ALA A 98 17.21 1.14 -0.32
C ALA A 98 16.08 0.35 0.36
N ALA A 99 14.83 0.68 0.05
CA ALA A 99 13.65 -0.04 0.50
C ALA A 99 13.64 -1.50 0.03
N LEU A 100 14.02 -1.75 -1.23
CA LEU A 100 14.21 -3.10 -1.75
C LEU A 100 15.26 -3.86 -0.92
N LYS A 101 16.44 -3.27 -0.70
CA LYS A 101 17.55 -3.91 0.02
C LYS A 101 17.18 -4.31 1.44
N VAL A 102 16.43 -3.47 2.14
CA VAL A 102 16.05 -3.71 3.53
C VAL A 102 15.05 -4.87 3.66
N HIS A 103 14.11 -5.00 2.73
CA HIS A 103 12.95 -5.89 2.93
C HIS A 103 12.86 -7.07 1.96
N ILE A 104 13.70 -7.16 0.92
CA ILE A 104 13.62 -8.25 -0.06
C ILE A 104 13.83 -9.63 0.57
N GLY A 105 14.61 -9.71 1.66
CA GLY A 105 14.85 -10.96 2.38
C GLY A 105 13.62 -11.48 3.14
N ASP A 106 12.65 -10.61 3.43
CA ASP A 106 11.43 -10.97 4.17
C ASP A 106 10.31 -11.41 3.22
N LEU A 107 10.34 -10.97 1.97
CA LEU A 107 9.33 -11.32 0.96
C LEU A 107 9.34 -12.84 0.74
N ARG A 108 8.16 -13.46 0.76
CA ARG A 108 8.08 -14.90 0.47
C ARG A 108 8.60 -15.21 -0.93
N ARG A 109 9.12 -16.44 -1.11
CA ARG A 109 9.38 -16.97 -2.45
C ARG A 109 8.09 -17.01 -3.28
N ASP A 110 8.23 -16.70 -4.56
CA ASP A 110 7.14 -16.46 -5.51
C ASP A 110 6.18 -15.32 -5.11
N GLY A 111 6.55 -14.52 -4.10
CA GLY A 111 5.87 -13.29 -3.72
C GLY A 111 5.96 -12.23 -4.82
N ILE A 112 5.05 -11.27 -4.77
CA ILE A 112 4.98 -10.18 -5.75
C ILE A 112 5.86 -9.04 -5.26
N LEU A 113 6.80 -8.64 -6.09
CA LEU A 113 7.63 -7.48 -5.85
C LEU A 113 7.24 -6.38 -6.85
N ILE A 114 6.63 -5.31 -6.38
CA ILE A 114 6.35 -4.12 -7.20
C ILE A 114 7.48 -3.13 -6.99
N VAL A 115 8.23 -2.83 -8.06
CA VAL A 115 9.40 -1.95 -8.01
C VAL A 115 9.12 -0.66 -8.77
N ASN A 116 9.41 0.47 -8.13
CA ASN A 116 9.40 1.76 -8.79
C ASN A 116 10.70 2.01 -9.59
N THR A 117 10.67 1.80 -10.90
CA THR A 117 11.88 1.84 -11.75
C THR A 117 12.47 3.24 -11.90
N ALA A 118 11.69 4.30 -11.70
CA ALA A 118 12.17 5.68 -11.80
C ALA A 118 13.32 6.01 -10.83
N LYS A 119 13.45 5.22 -9.75
CA LYS A 119 14.42 5.37 -8.66
C LYS A 119 15.58 4.37 -8.73
N PHE A 120 15.78 3.68 -9.84
CA PHE A 120 16.88 2.69 -10.01
C PHE A 120 18.05 3.22 -10.86
N ARG A 121 18.28 4.54 -10.84
CA ARG A 121 19.42 5.13 -11.56
C ARG A 121 20.72 4.83 -10.81
N SER A 122 21.86 4.95 -11.50
CA SER A 122 23.19 4.71 -10.92
C SER A 122 23.46 5.53 -9.64
N THR A 123 22.92 6.74 -9.54
CA THR A 123 23.01 7.57 -8.33
C THR A 123 22.21 7.02 -7.15
N ASP A 124 21.05 6.42 -7.41
CA ASP A 124 20.17 5.86 -6.38
C ASP A 124 20.73 4.54 -5.86
N LEU A 125 21.22 3.68 -6.77
CA LEU A 125 21.93 2.44 -6.43
C LEU A 125 23.14 2.71 -5.51
N LYS A 126 23.94 3.74 -5.81
CA LYS A 126 25.07 4.15 -4.97
C LYS A 126 24.64 4.56 -3.56
N LYS A 127 23.55 5.32 -3.42
CA LYS A 127 23.02 5.73 -2.10
C LYS A 127 22.53 4.54 -1.28
N ALA A 128 21.94 3.56 -1.94
CA ALA A 128 21.53 2.29 -1.34
C ALA A 128 22.68 1.27 -1.18
N LYS A 129 23.92 1.66 -1.54
CA LYS A 129 25.13 0.84 -1.46
C LYS A 129 25.03 -0.46 -2.26
N TYR A 130 24.44 -0.39 -3.47
CA TYR A 130 24.48 -1.48 -4.44
C TYR A 130 25.73 -1.38 -5.32
N GLU A 131 26.33 -2.54 -5.61
CA GLU A 131 27.45 -2.66 -6.56
C GLU A 131 26.95 -2.82 -8.00
N SER A 132 25.86 -3.57 -8.18
CA SER A 132 25.15 -3.82 -9.44
C SER A 132 23.66 -3.48 -9.31
N ASN A 133 22.95 -3.37 -10.44
CA ASN A 133 21.51 -3.18 -10.43
C ASN A 133 20.81 -4.51 -10.07
N PRO A 134 20.11 -4.62 -8.93
CA PRO A 134 19.45 -5.86 -8.51
C PRO A 134 18.33 -6.30 -9.47
N LEU A 135 17.82 -5.39 -10.31
CA LEU A 135 16.84 -5.71 -11.35
C LEU A 135 17.46 -6.49 -12.53
N GLU A 136 18.79 -6.48 -12.69
CA GLU A 136 19.48 -7.00 -13.87
C GLU A 136 20.50 -8.12 -13.54
N ASP A 137 20.84 -8.31 -12.27
CA ASP A 137 21.94 -9.19 -11.85
C ASP A 137 21.51 -10.58 -11.33
N GLY A 138 20.23 -10.91 -11.46
CA GLY A 138 19.65 -12.18 -11.00
C GLY A 138 19.33 -12.23 -9.50
N THR A 139 19.59 -11.17 -8.72
CA THR A 139 19.28 -11.13 -7.28
C THR A 139 17.79 -11.39 -6.99
N LEU A 140 16.91 -11.03 -7.92
CA LEU A 140 15.47 -11.15 -7.76
C LEU A 140 14.89 -12.46 -8.33
N GLU A 141 15.74 -13.43 -8.67
CA GLU A 141 15.31 -14.77 -9.06
C GLU A 141 14.47 -15.43 -7.97
N GLY A 142 13.31 -15.96 -8.35
CA GLY A 142 12.34 -16.57 -7.43
C GLY A 142 11.32 -15.59 -6.84
N TYR A 143 11.25 -14.37 -7.33
CA TYR A 143 10.16 -13.43 -7.07
C TYR A 143 9.42 -13.08 -8.36
N ARG A 144 8.15 -12.69 -8.23
CA ARG A 144 7.37 -12.14 -9.34
C ARG A 144 7.58 -10.63 -9.39
N VAL A 145 8.57 -10.19 -10.15
CA VAL A 145 8.94 -8.77 -10.26
C VAL A 145 8.02 -8.05 -11.24
N ILE A 146 7.34 -7.01 -10.75
CA ILE A 146 6.49 -6.10 -11.52
C ILE A 146 7.15 -4.72 -11.49
N GLU A 147 7.69 -4.32 -12.64
CA GLU A 147 8.38 -3.05 -12.81
C GLU A 147 7.41 -1.97 -13.28
N ILE A 148 7.27 -0.90 -12.51
CA ILE A 148 6.37 0.22 -12.82
C ILE A 148 7.11 1.54 -12.65
N ASP A 149 7.10 2.39 -13.68
CA ASP A 149 7.56 3.78 -13.54
C ASP A 149 6.43 4.63 -12.94
N LEU A 150 6.35 4.65 -11.60
CA LEU A 150 5.26 5.29 -10.89
C LEU A 150 5.27 6.81 -11.11
N GLU A 151 6.44 7.44 -11.16
CA GLU A 151 6.58 8.87 -11.44
C GLU A 151 6.03 9.22 -12.82
N LYS A 152 6.41 8.50 -13.87
CA LYS A 152 5.94 8.75 -15.23
C LYS A 152 4.43 8.61 -15.33
N LEU A 153 3.87 7.47 -14.91
CA LEU A 153 2.44 7.20 -15.01
C LEU A 153 1.60 8.19 -14.18
N THR A 154 2.11 8.60 -13.02
CA THR A 154 1.46 9.61 -12.19
C THR A 154 1.45 10.98 -12.85
N ARG A 155 2.57 11.39 -13.47
CA ARG A 155 2.67 12.68 -14.17
C ARG A 155 1.79 12.72 -15.40
N GLU A 156 1.75 11.64 -16.17
CA GLU A 156 0.86 11.48 -17.34
C GLU A 156 -0.61 11.57 -16.91
N THR A 157 -1.00 10.85 -15.86
CA THR A 157 -2.37 10.92 -15.29
C THR A 157 -2.76 12.34 -14.88
N LEU A 158 -1.79 13.14 -14.46
CA LEU A 158 -1.97 14.48 -13.94
C LEU A 158 -1.48 15.57 -14.92
N GLU A 159 -1.35 15.30 -16.22
CA GLU A 159 -0.79 16.28 -17.17
C GLU A 159 -1.52 17.63 -17.11
N ASP A 160 -2.86 17.58 -17.13
CA ASP A 160 -3.76 18.75 -17.07
C ASP A 160 -4.01 19.28 -15.65
N SER A 161 -3.41 18.67 -14.62
CA SER A 161 -3.60 19.12 -13.24
C SER A 161 -2.81 20.43 -12.99
N PRO A 162 -3.38 21.39 -12.23
CA PRO A 162 -2.71 22.65 -11.87
C PRO A 162 -1.55 22.48 -10.89
N LEU A 163 -1.33 21.26 -10.38
CA LEU A 163 -0.25 20.96 -9.44
C LEU A 163 1.14 21.13 -10.05
N ASP A 164 2.12 21.51 -9.23
CA ASP A 164 3.52 21.50 -9.64
C ASP A 164 4.07 20.06 -9.71
N THR A 165 5.18 19.85 -10.41
CA THR A 165 5.79 18.52 -10.59
C THR A 165 6.04 17.81 -9.26
N ARG A 166 6.46 18.56 -8.23
CA ARG A 166 6.71 17.98 -6.90
C ARG A 166 5.42 17.46 -6.26
N SER A 167 4.30 18.19 -6.38
CA SER A 167 3.02 17.71 -5.85
C SER A 167 2.45 16.56 -6.66
N LYS A 168 2.65 16.54 -7.99
CA LYS A 168 2.32 15.37 -8.83
C LYS A 168 3.09 14.13 -8.37
N ASP A 169 4.40 14.24 -8.18
CA ASP A 169 5.25 13.13 -7.72
C ASP A 169 4.85 12.58 -6.34
N ARG A 170 4.27 13.41 -5.47
CA ARG A 170 3.77 12.96 -4.16
C ARG A 170 2.51 12.09 -4.25
N CYS A 171 1.82 12.07 -5.38
CA CYS A 171 0.64 11.24 -5.58
C CYS A 171 0.99 9.81 -6.01
N LYS A 172 2.26 9.51 -6.34
CA LYS A 172 2.69 8.22 -6.91
C LYS A 172 2.33 6.99 -6.07
N ASN A 173 2.29 7.13 -4.75
CA ASN A 173 1.91 6.01 -3.89
C ASN A 173 0.43 5.65 -4.03
N MET A 174 -0.43 6.60 -4.42
CA MET A 174 -1.83 6.32 -4.73
C MET A 174 -1.95 5.49 -6.00
N PHE A 175 -1.01 5.62 -6.93
CA PHE A 175 -0.98 4.76 -8.11
C PHE A 175 -0.72 3.32 -7.70
N ALA A 176 0.30 3.10 -6.87
CA ALA A 176 0.59 1.77 -6.30
C ALA A 176 -0.59 1.23 -5.45
N LEU A 177 -1.29 2.11 -4.72
CA LEU A 177 -2.50 1.75 -3.98
C LEU A 177 -3.59 1.22 -4.92
N GLY A 178 -3.86 1.94 -6.01
CA GLY A 178 -4.84 1.55 -7.02
C GLY A 178 -4.53 0.19 -7.65
N VAL A 179 -3.25 -0.04 -7.98
CA VAL A 179 -2.78 -1.33 -8.50
C VAL A 179 -3.09 -2.46 -7.53
N LEU A 180 -2.81 -2.26 -6.22
CA LEU A 180 -3.11 -3.27 -5.21
C LEU A 180 -4.60 -3.43 -4.92
N TYR A 181 -5.40 -2.37 -5.10
CA TYR A 181 -6.85 -2.49 -4.99
C TYR A 181 -7.44 -3.39 -6.06
N TRP A 182 -6.97 -3.28 -7.29
CA TRP A 182 -7.35 -4.22 -8.34
C TRP A 182 -6.86 -5.64 -8.00
N LEU A 183 -5.58 -5.78 -7.60
CA LEU A 183 -4.98 -7.08 -7.30
C LEU A 183 -5.71 -7.83 -6.18
N TYR A 184 -6.27 -7.12 -5.20
CA TYR A 184 -6.94 -7.70 -4.03
C TYR A 184 -8.45 -7.47 -3.99
N HIS A 185 -9.07 -7.13 -5.13
CA HIS A 185 -10.50 -6.87 -5.26
C HIS A 185 -11.04 -5.92 -4.18
N ARG A 186 -10.32 -4.81 -3.93
CA ARG A 186 -10.72 -3.78 -2.97
C ARG A 186 -11.54 -2.69 -3.65
N GLU A 187 -12.51 -2.14 -2.93
CA GLU A 187 -13.33 -1.02 -3.40
C GLU A 187 -12.54 0.29 -3.35
N LEU A 188 -12.65 1.12 -4.40
CA LEU A 188 -12.00 2.43 -4.46
C LEU A 188 -12.72 3.47 -3.59
N GLU A 189 -14.04 3.36 -3.52
CA GLU A 189 -14.97 4.35 -2.98
C GLU A 189 -14.65 4.79 -1.54
N PRO A 190 -14.31 3.88 -0.62
CA PRO A 190 -13.85 4.27 0.72
C PRO A 190 -12.68 5.24 0.72
N THR A 191 -11.74 5.06 -0.21
CA THR A 191 -10.56 5.92 -0.35
C THR A 191 -10.90 7.23 -1.05
N LEU A 192 -11.75 7.20 -2.08
CA LEU A 192 -12.21 8.42 -2.77
C LEU A 192 -12.92 9.37 -1.80
N ASN A 193 -13.83 8.84 -0.98
CA ASN A 193 -14.54 9.59 0.05
C ASN A 193 -13.59 10.18 1.10
N TYR A 194 -12.63 9.37 1.56
CA TYR A 194 -11.63 9.86 2.52
C TYR A 194 -10.77 10.99 1.95
N LEU A 195 -10.37 10.92 0.68
CA LEU A 195 -9.58 11.97 0.04
C LEU A 195 -10.36 13.30 -0.02
N ASP A 196 -11.67 13.22 -0.30
CA ASP A 196 -12.55 14.38 -0.26
C ASP A 196 -12.71 14.96 1.15
N GLU A 197 -12.92 14.11 2.16
CA GLU A 197 -12.99 14.54 3.56
C GLU A 197 -11.69 15.21 4.04
N LYS A 198 -10.54 14.63 3.67
CA LYS A 198 -9.24 15.07 4.15
C LYS A 198 -8.72 16.31 3.46
N PHE A 199 -8.88 16.39 2.14
CA PHE A 199 -8.27 17.43 1.32
C PHE A 199 -9.28 18.33 0.63
N GLY A 200 -10.51 17.89 0.39
CA GLY A 200 -11.49 18.60 -0.45
C GLY A 200 -11.76 20.04 -0.02
N ALA A 201 -11.84 20.31 1.30
CA ALA A 201 -12.11 21.65 1.81
C ALA A 201 -10.91 22.61 1.72
N LYS A 202 -9.67 22.11 1.82
CA LYS A 202 -8.46 22.97 1.95
C LYS A 202 -7.57 22.95 0.71
N LYS A 203 -7.58 21.85 -0.04
CA LYS A 203 -6.70 21.55 -1.17
C LYS A 203 -7.46 20.69 -2.20
N PRO A 204 -8.50 21.23 -2.85
CA PRO A 204 -9.33 20.48 -3.79
C PRO A 204 -8.52 19.88 -4.94
N ASP A 205 -7.54 20.59 -5.47
CA ASP A 205 -6.66 20.07 -6.55
C ASP A 205 -5.84 18.86 -6.12
N VAL A 206 -5.44 18.80 -4.84
CA VAL A 206 -4.73 17.65 -4.27
C VAL A 206 -5.69 16.48 -4.07
N ALA A 207 -6.93 16.74 -3.64
CA ALA A 207 -7.96 15.70 -3.53
C ALA A 207 -8.23 15.08 -4.91
N ASP A 208 -8.53 15.91 -5.91
CA ASP A 208 -8.78 15.49 -7.29
C ASP A 208 -7.60 14.70 -7.87
N ALA A 209 -6.38 15.22 -7.71
CA ALA A 209 -5.19 14.53 -8.20
C ALA A 209 -5.01 13.14 -7.60
N ASN A 210 -5.15 12.99 -6.28
CA ASN A 210 -5.02 11.68 -5.63
C ASN A 210 -6.14 10.71 -6.06
N LYS A 211 -7.37 11.20 -6.24
CA LYS A 211 -8.50 10.40 -6.73
C LYS A 211 -8.27 9.91 -8.16
N ARG A 212 -7.81 10.79 -9.06
CA ARG A 212 -7.45 10.43 -10.44
C ARG A 212 -6.33 9.40 -10.47
N VAL A 213 -5.31 9.57 -9.63
CA VAL A 213 -4.13 8.69 -9.60
C VAL A 213 -4.44 7.30 -9.03
N VAL A 214 -5.26 7.20 -7.98
CA VAL A 214 -5.69 5.87 -7.47
C VAL A 214 -6.55 5.14 -8.49
N GLN A 215 -7.46 5.84 -9.16
CA GLN A 215 -8.26 5.27 -10.25
C GLN A 215 -7.38 4.82 -11.43
N ALA A 216 -6.40 5.64 -11.82
CA ALA A 216 -5.48 5.31 -12.90
C ALA A 216 -4.64 4.07 -12.56
N GLY A 217 -4.17 3.92 -11.32
CA GLY A 217 -3.47 2.72 -10.87
C GLY A 217 -4.33 1.47 -10.95
N TYR A 218 -5.60 1.55 -10.53
CA TYR A 218 -6.56 0.46 -10.64
C TYR A 218 -6.79 0.07 -12.10
N ASN A 219 -7.07 1.05 -12.97
CA ASN A 219 -7.29 0.83 -14.39
C ASN A 219 -6.05 0.27 -15.08
N TYR A 220 -4.86 0.73 -14.70
CA TYR A 220 -3.60 0.24 -15.23
C TYR A 220 -3.43 -1.25 -14.95
N ALA A 221 -3.69 -1.70 -13.72
CA ALA A 221 -3.64 -3.12 -13.38
C ALA A 221 -4.66 -3.95 -14.20
N ASP A 222 -5.86 -3.40 -14.42
CA ASP A 222 -6.91 -4.06 -15.21
C ASP A 222 -6.54 -4.24 -16.69
N ILE A 223 -5.99 -3.22 -17.32
CA ILE A 223 -5.80 -3.20 -18.78
C ILE A 223 -4.43 -3.71 -19.22
N SER A 224 -3.41 -3.61 -18.37
CA SER A 224 -2.01 -3.90 -18.76
C SER A 224 -1.69 -5.40 -18.81
N GLY A 225 -2.51 -6.25 -18.18
CA GLY A 225 -2.27 -7.69 -18.11
C GLY A 225 -1.01 -8.06 -17.30
N ILE A 226 -0.48 -7.14 -16.48
CA ILE A 226 0.70 -7.36 -15.64
C ILE A 226 0.47 -8.44 -14.56
N PHE A 227 -0.79 -8.72 -14.24
CA PHE A 227 -1.19 -9.79 -13.35
C PHE A 227 -2.08 -10.78 -14.08
N GLN A 228 -1.78 -12.07 -13.92
CA GLN A 228 -2.60 -13.18 -14.44
C GLN A 228 -3.72 -13.59 -13.47
N THR A 229 -3.56 -13.26 -12.19
CA THR A 229 -4.43 -13.69 -11.10
C THR A 229 -4.66 -12.50 -10.18
N ALA A 230 -5.92 -12.29 -9.84
CA ALA A 230 -6.33 -11.40 -8.76
C ALA A 230 -6.77 -12.23 -7.56
N TYR A 231 -6.72 -11.66 -6.37
CA TYR A 231 -6.96 -12.36 -5.12
C TYR A 231 -8.13 -11.74 -4.38
N ARG A 232 -8.91 -12.59 -3.70
CA ARG A 232 -10.02 -12.14 -2.85
C ARG A 232 -9.86 -12.73 -1.47
N VAL A 233 -10.02 -11.88 -0.45
CA VAL A 233 -10.12 -12.31 0.95
C VAL A 233 -11.54 -12.06 1.41
N ALA A 234 -12.25 -13.14 1.74
CA ALA A 234 -13.63 -13.04 2.22
C ALA A 234 -13.73 -12.24 3.53
N PRO A 235 -14.87 -11.59 3.82
CA PRO A 235 -15.11 -10.97 5.11
C PRO A 235 -14.96 -11.97 6.27
N ALA A 236 -14.51 -11.48 7.42
CA ALA A 236 -14.38 -12.28 8.62
C ALA A 236 -15.74 -12.65 9.20
N THR A 237 -15.98 -13.95 9.38
CA THR A 237 -17.30 -14.49 9.79
C THR A 237 -17.53 -14.49 11.30
N PHE A 238 -16.48 -14.33 12.11
CA PHE A 238 -16.56 -14.37 13.58
C PHE A 238 -16.90 -13.00 14.21
N MET A 239 -16.83 -11.91 13.43
CA MET A 239 -17.10 -10.56 13.91
C MET A 239 -18.59 -10.34 14.19
N GLN A 240 -18.93 -9.91 15.41
CA GLN A 240 -20.30 -9.59 15.79
C GLN A 240 -20.74 -8.24 15.19
N PRO A 241 -22.01 -8.03 14.83
CA PRO A 241 -22.49 -6.71 14.43
C PRO A 241 -22.22 -5.67 15.52
N GLY A 242 -21.63 -4.53 15.16
CA GLY A 242 -21.26 -3.51 16.14
C GLY A 242 -20.47 -2.34 15.57
N VAL A 243 -20.08 -1.42 16.45
CA VAL A 243 -19.21 -0.30 16.11
C VAL A 243 -17.77 -0.67 16.41
N TYR A 244 -16.96 -0.74 15.37
CA TYR A 244 -15.54 -1.05 15.46
C TYR A 244 -14.71 0.23 15.43
N ARG A 245 -13.57 0.22 16.11
CA ARG A 245 -12.60 1.32 16.10
C ARG A 245 -11.21 0.77 15.85
N ASN A 246 -10.55 1.30 14.82
CA ASN A 246 -9.11 1.15 14.67
C ASN A 246 -8.40 1.99 15.74
N VAL A 247 -7.52 1.36 16.53
CA VAL A 247 -6.86 2.00 17.68
C VAL A 247 -5.45 1.46 17.84
N MET A 248 -4.50 2.33 18.18
CA MET A 248 -3.13 1.93 18.51
C MET A 248 -3.01 1.51 19.98
N GLY A 249 -1.99 0.71 20.32
CA GLY A 249 -1.73 0.27 21.70
C GLY A 249 -1.60 1.44 22.69
N ASN A 250 -0.83 2.48 22.33
CA ASN A 250 -0.66 3.67 23.18
C ASN A 250 -1.99 4.42 23.40
N GLN A 251 -2.84 4.51 22.37
CA GLN A 251 -4.16 5.13 22.50
C GLN A 251 -5.07 4.30 23.41
N SER A 252 -5.03 2.97 23.27
CA SER A 252 -5.80 2.04 24.09
C SER A 252 -5.42 2.15 25.57
N LEU A 253 -4.12 2.24 25.87
CA LEU A 253 -3.62 2.47 27.22
C LEU A 253 -4.15 3.79 27.81
N CYS A 254 -4.01 4.90 27.08
CA CYS A 254 -4.51 6.19 27.53
C CYS A 254 -6.03 6.18 27.79
N LEU A 255 -6.81 5.56 26.90
CA LEU A 255 -8.26 5.41 27.07
C LEU A 255 -8.59 4.58 28.32
N GLY A 256 -7.85 3.51 28.57
CA GLY A 256 -8.00 2.69 29.78
C GLY A 256 -7.73 3.47 31.06
N LEU A 257 -6.66 4.29 31.10
CA LEU A 257 -6.34 5.14 32.25
C LEU A 257 -7.43 6.19 32.52
N VAL A 258 -7.95 6.84 31.47
CA VAL A 258 -9.06 7.80 31.60
C VAL A 258 -10.34 7.11 32.07
N ALA A 259 -10.66 5.92 31.54
CA ALA A 259 -11.83 5.17 31.99
C ALA A 259 -11.73 4.77 33.47
N ALA A 260 -10.53 4.41 33.94
CA ALA A 260 -10.29 4.10 35.35
C ALA A 260 -10.44 5.33 36.25
N SER A 261 -9.95 6.50 35.84
CA SER A 261 -10.07 7.74 36.62
C SER A 261 -11.49 8.25 36.78
N LEU A 262 -12.40 7.88 35.87
CA LEU A 262 -13.83 8.23 35.95
C LEU A 262 -14.65 7.28 36.84
N ARG A 263 -14.03 6.18 37.31
CA ARG A 263 -14.67 5.20 38.22
C ARG A 263 -14.14 5.27 39.65
N ALA A 264 -13.05 6.00 39.89
CA ALA A 264 -12.48 6.27 41.21
C ALA A 264 -13.09 7.54 41.81
#